data_AF-A0A2K2VPA4-F1
#
_entry.id   AF-A0A2K2VPA4-F1
#
_cell.length_a   1.000
_cell.length_b   1.000
_cell.length_c   1.000
_cell.angle_alpha   90.00
_cell.angle_beta   90.00
_cell.angle_gamma   90.00
#
_symmetry.space_group_name_H-M   'P 1'
#
loop_
_entity.id
_entity.type
_entity.pdbx_description
1 polymer ?
#
loop_
_entity_poly.entity_id
_entity_poly.type
_entity_poly.pdbx_seq_one_letter_code
_entity_poly.pdbx_strand_id
1 'polypeptide(L)'
;MKKCNSLEEVRQEIDKIDDEIVNLISKRSHLVRQAALFKNSIEEVKAEDRVDYILQKVRHSAIQADVSPNMISDLFKIMINEMVETEISEFRNTRTF
;
A
#
# COMPACT_ATOMS: atom_id res chain seq x y z
N MET A 1 -1.08 3.60 -24.00
CA MET A 1 0.34 3.42 -23.60
C MET A 1 1.25 3.69 -24.79
N LYS A 2 2.48 4.10 -24.52
CA LYS A 2 3.55 4.21 -25.53
C LYS A 2 3.75 2.84 -26.20
N LYS A 3 3.84 2.82 -27.53
CA LYS A 3 4.21 1.60 -28.27
C LYS A 3 5.72 1.46 -28.24
N CYS A 4 6.22 0.35 -27.71
CA CYS A 4 7.64 0.01 -27.69
C CYS A 4 7.99 -0.80 -28.94
N ASN A 5 9.16 -0.56 -29.52
CA ASN A 5 9.64 -1.23 -30.73
C ASN A 5 10.77 -2.23 -30.44
N SER A 6 11.24 -2.32 -29.19
CA SER A 6 12.24 -3.29 -28.75
C SER A 6 11.97 -3.77 -27.32
N LEU A 7 12.56 -4.90 -26.95
CA LEU A 7 12.52 -5.40 -25.57
C LEU A 7 13.15 -4.41 -24.59
N GLU A 8 14.21 -3.72 -25.02
CA GLU A 8 14.89 -2.72 -24.21
C GLU A 8 13.97 -1.54 -23.89
N GLU A 9 13.23 -1.03 -24.89
CA GLU A 9 12.24 0.03 -24.65
C GLU A 9 11.13 -0.43 -23.69
N VAL A 10 10.66 -1.68 -23.79
CA VAL A 10 9.65 -2.22 -22.86
C VAL A 10 10.18 -2.22 -21.43
N ARG A 11 11.42 -2.68 -21.21
CA ARG A 11 12.03 -2.72 -19.88
C ARG A 11 12.18 -1.32 -19.29
N GLN A 12 12.66 -0.36 -20.08
CA GLN A 12 12.79 1.03 -19.64
C GLN A 12 11.45 1.68 -19.28
N GLU A 13 10.35 1.32 -19.94
CA GLU A 13 9.03 1.80 -19.56
C GLU A 13 8.49 1.09 -18.31
N ILE A 14 8.82 -0.20 -18.10
CA ILE A 14 8.51 -0.92 -16.85
C ILE A 14 9.27 -0.31 -15.68
N ASP A 15 10.57 -0.06 -15.81
CA ASP A 15 11.40 0.51 -14.75
C ASP A 15 10.84 1.85 -14.25
N LYS A 16 10.35 2.70 -15.17
CA LYS A 16 9.69 3.97 -14.80
C LYS A 16 8.40 3.75 -14.01
N ILE A 17 7.60 2.76 -14.40
CA ILE A 17 6.37 2.42 -13.68
C ILE A 17 6.72 1.89 -12.29
N ASP A 18 7.76 1.07 -12.16
CA ASP A 18 8.21 0.52 -10.88
C ASP A 18 8.69 1.65 -9.95
N ASP A 19 9.44 2.63 -10.46
CA ASP A 19 9.83 3.84 -9.73
C ASP A 19 8.60 4.63 -9.25
N GLU A 20 7.58 4.78 -10.10
CA GLU A 20 6.32 5.44 -9.73
C GLU A 20 5.57 4.66 -8.65
N ILE A 21 5.51 3.33 -8.73
CA ILE A 21 4.91 2.47 -7.72
C ILE A 21 5.60 2.66 -6.36
N VAL A 22 6.94 2.65 -6.33
CA VAL A 22 7.71 2.88 -5.10
C VAL A 22 7.41 4.26 -4.51
N ASN A 23 7.38 5.31 -5.34
CA ASN A 23 7.05 6.67 -4.89
C ASN A 23 5.63 6.76 -4.32
N LEU A 24 4.64 6.10 -4.95
CA LEU A 24 3.27 6.06 -4.47
C LEU A 24 3.13 5.30 -3.15
N ILE A 25 3.84 4.17 -3.00
CA ILE A 25 3.89 3.41 -1.74
C ILE A 25 4.51 4.26 -0.64
N SER A 26 5.60 4.99 -0.92
CA SER A 26 6.23 5.91 0.03
C SER A 26 5.25 6.99 0.52
N LYS A 27 4.57 7.68 -0.41
CA LYS A 27 3.54 8.68 -0.08
C LYS A 27 2.43 8.09 0.78
N ARG A 28 1.95 6.88 0.45
CA ARG A 28 0.95 6.16 1.24
C ARG A 28 1.47 5.90 2.67
N SER A 29 2.70 5.42 2.80
CA SER A 29 3.34 5.15 4.10
C SER A 29 3.42 6.41 4.98
N HIS A 30 3.76 7.57 4.39
CA HIS A 30 3.75 8.85 5.12
C HIS A 30 2.37 9.26 5.62
N LEU A 31 1.31 9.02 4.86
CA LEU A 31 -0.06 9.30 5.29
C LEU A 31 -0.52 8.35 6.40
N VAL A 32 -0.10 7.08 6.34
CA VAL A 32 -0.38 6.09 7.37
C VAL A 32 0.28 6.49 8.69
N ARG A 33 1.57 6.87 8.69
CA ARG A 33 2.23 7.44 9.88
C ARG A 33 1.52 8.67 10.46
N GLN A 34 1.02 9.58 9.61
CA GLN A 34 0.22 10.71 10.10
C GLN A 34 -1.09 10.24 10.74
N ALA A 35 -1.77 9.26 10.14
CA ALA A 35 -2.98 8.68 10.69
C ALA A 35 -2.73 8.03 12.06
N ALA A 36 -1.57 7.40 12.26
CA ALA A 36 -1.18 6.80 13.54
C ALA A 36 -1.21 7.80 14.72
N LEU A 37 -0.89 9.08 14.47
CA LEU A 37 -0.92 10.13 15.50
C LEU A 37 -2.33 10.41 16.05
N PHE A 38 -3.37 10.04 15.32
CA PHE A 38 -4.77 10.21 15.75
C PHE A 38 -5.33 8.97 16.45
N LYS A 39 -4.56 7.88 16.54
CA LYS A 39 -4.98 6.61 17.12
C LYS A 39 -4.51 6.50 18.56
N ASN A 40 -5.39 6.09 19.46
CA ASN A 40 -5.16 6.05 20.90
C ASN A 40 -4.96 4.64 21.47
N SER A 41 -5.13 3.61 20.64
CA SER A 41 -5.04 2.20 21.03
C SER A 41 -4.45 1.34 19.91
N ILE A 42 -3.98 0.14 20.26
CA ILE A 42 -3.46 -0.83 19.28
C ILE A 42 -4.60 -1.35 18.39
N GLU A 43 -5.81 -1.45 18.93
CA GLU A 43 -7.02 -1.82 18.21
C GLU A 43 -7.33 -0.81 17.11
N GLU A 44 -7.25 0.49 17.43
CA GLU A 44 -7.38 1.57 16.44
C GLU A 44 -6.23 1.54 15.41
N VAL A 45 -5.02 1.13 15.81
CA VAL A 45 -3.87 0.93 14.91
C VAL A 45 -4.15 -0.15 13.87
N LYS A 46 -4.68 -1.30 14.29
CA LYS A 46 -5.05 -2.40 13.39
C LYS A 46 -6.20 -2.06 12.46
N ALA A 47 -7.22 -1.35 12.96
CA ALA A 47 -8.38 -0.88 12.19
C ALA A 47 -8.96 -1.93 11.21
N GLU A 48 -9.36 -3.11 11.70
CA GLU A 48 -9.78 -4.26 10.88
C GLU A 48 -10.86 -3.90 9.85
N ASP A 49 -11.91 -3.17 10.26
CA ASP A 49 -12.97 -2.68 9.35
C ASP A 49 -12.41 -1.83 8.20
N ARG A 50 -11.37 -1.04 8.49
CA ARG A 50 -10.72 -0.20 7.49
C ARG A 50 -9.89 -1.03 6.52
N VAL A 51 -9.21 -2.07 7.01
CA VAL A 51 -8.45 -3.00 6.17
C VAL A 51 -9.39 -3.72 5.22
N ASP A 52 -10.49 -4.26 5.72
CA ASP A 52 -11.49 -4.96 4.92
C ASP A 52 -12.09 -4.05 3.83
N TYR A 53 -12.45 -2.82 4.19
CA TYR A 53 -12.91 -1.83 3.20
C TYR A 53 -11.87 -1.59 2.10
N ILE A 54 -10.59 -1.43 2.46
CA ILE A 54 -9.53 -1.19 1.48
C ILE A 54 -9.39 -2.40 0.55
N LEU A 55 -9.37 -3.63 1.09
CA LEU A 55 -9.24 -4.85 0.30
C LEU A 55 -10.41 -5.01 -0.69
N GLN A 56 -11.65 -4.76 -0.27
CA GLN A 56 -12.81 -4.79 -1.17
C GLN A 56 -12.69 -3.71 -2.27
N LYS A 57 -12.30 -2.50 -1.90
CA LYS A 57 -12.14 -1.39 -2.84
C LYS A 57 -11.09 -1.70 -3.91
N VAL A 58 -9.89 -2.16 -3.53
CA VAL A 58 -8.81 -2.42 -4.50
C VAL A 58 -9.10 -3.65 -5.35
N ARG A 59 -9.82 -4.63 -4.80
CA ARG A 59 -10.31 -5.78 -5.57
C ARG A 59 -11.31 -5.34 -6.65
N HIS A 60 -12.21 -4.40 -6.35
CA HIS A 60 -13.09 -3.82 -7.36
C HIS A 60 -12.31 -3.02 -8.40
N SER A 61 -11.36 -2.19 -7.99
CA SER A 61 -10.49 -1.45 -8.92
C SER A 61 -9.71 -2.37 -9.85
N ALA A 62 -9.22 -3.51 -9.35
CA ALA A 62 -8.51 -4.51 -10.13
C ALA A 62 -9.37 -5.08 -11.27
N ILE A 63 -10.65 -5.37 -10.99
CA ILE A 63 -11.61 -5.82 -12.00
C ILE A 63 -11.79 -4.76 -13.09
N GLN A 64 -11.94 -3.49 -12.72
CA GLN A 64 -12.11 -2.39 -13.69
C GLN A 64 -10.86 -2.16 -14.54
N ALA A 65 -9.68 -2.47 -14.01
CA ALA A 65 -8.39 -2.32 -14.69
C ALA A 65 -7.96 -3.57 -15.46
N ASP A 66 -8.79 -4.62 -15.53
CA ASP A 66 -8.50 -5.91 -16.17
C ASP A 66 -7.20 -6.57 -15.64
N VAL A 67 -6.98 -6.50 -14.33
CA VAL A 67 -5.89 -7.17 -13.62
C VAL A 67 -6.43 -8.13 -12.57
N SER A 68 -5.65 -9.16 -12.23
CA SER A 68 -6.06 -10.19 -11.27
C SER A 68 -6.48 -9.59 -9.92
N PRO A 69 -7.77 -9.70 -9.52
CA PRO A 69 -8.24 -9.12 -8.27
C PRO A 69 -7.59 -9.78 -7.04
N ASN A 70 -7.23 -11.05 -7.14
CA ASN A 70 -6.54 -11.77 -6.06
C ASN A 70 -5.11 -11.23 -5.89
N MET A 71 -4.37 -11.06 -7.00
CA MET A 71 -3.02 -10.51 -6.98
C MET A 71 -2.98 -9.11 -6.34
N ILE A 72 -3.88 -8.22 -6.76
CA ILE A 72 -3.97 -6.87 -6.18
C ILE A 72 -4.33 -6.92 -4.70
N SER A 73 -5.27 -7.78 -4.31
CA SER A 73 -5.66 -7.92 -2.90
C SER A 73 -4.49 -8.42 -2.04
N ASP A 74 -3.72 -9.39 -2.52
CA ASP A 74 -2.57 -9.95 -1.80
C ASP A 74 -1.44 -8.92 -1.63
N LEU A 75 -1.13 -8.15 -2.69
CA LEU A 75 -0.17 -7.06 -2.62
C LEU A 75 -0.58 -6.00 -1.59
N PHE A 76 -1.86 -5.61 -1.58
CA PHE A 76 -2.36 -4.65 -0.60
C PHE A 76 -2.36 -5.21 0.82
N LYS A 77 -2.65 -6.50 1.01
CA LYS A 77 -2.59 -7.14 2.32
C LYS A 77 -1.17 -7.13 2.89
N ILE A 78 -0.17 -7.51 2.09
CA ILE A 78 1.25 -7.44 2.49
C ILE A 78 1.61 -6.00 2.86
N MET A 79 1.33 -5.05 1.96
CA MET A 79 1.66 -3.64 2.18
C MET A 79 0.99 -3.06 3.43
N ILE A 80 -0.27 -3.40 3.71
CA ILE A 80 -0.98 -2.93 4.90
C ILE A 80 -0.34 -3.51 6.17
N ASN A 81 -0.08 -4.82 6.19
CA ASN A 81 0.51 -5.49 7.34
C ASN A 81 1.85 -4.86 7.74
N GLU A 82 2.76 -4.68 6.78
CA GLU A 82 4.07 -4.06 7.02
C GLU A 82 3.95 -2.64 7.59
N MET A 83 3.01 -1.83 7.08
CA MET A 83 2.80 -0.48 7.58
C MET A 83 2.21 -0.47 8.99
N VAL A 84 1.24 -1.35 9.28
CA VAL A 84 0.64 -1.48 10.62
C VAL A 84 1.66 -1.96 11.64
N GLU A 85 2.53 -2.91 11.30
CA GLU A 85 3.61 -3.38 12.19
C GLU A 85 4.59 -2.26 12.54
N THR A 86 4.92 -1.42 11.55
CA THR A 86 5.72 -0.21 11.76
C THR A 86 5.00 0.76 12.71
N GLU A 87 3.70 1.03 12.50
CA GLU A 87 2.90 1.89 13.38
C GLU A 87 2.83 1.35 14.82
N ILE A 88 2.62 0.05 15.02
CA ILE A 88 2.58 -0.57 16.36
C ILE A 88 3.92 -0.39 17.07
N SER A 89 5.03 -0.54 16.34
CA SER A 89 6.38 -0.35 16.88
C SER A 89 6.61 1.10 17.29
N GLU A 90 6.23 2.07 16.44
CA GLU A 90 6.30 3.50 16.75
C GLU A 90 5.44 3.86 17.97
N PHE A 91 4.17 3.39 18.00
CA PHE A 91 3.23 3.64 19.09
C PHE A 91 3.74 3.12 20.44
N ARG A 92 4.35 1.93 20.47
CA ARG A 92 4.98 1.37 21.67
C ARG A 92 6.15 2.23 22.13
N ASN A 93 7.00 2.67 21.20
CA ASN A 93 8.17 3.49 21.53
C ASN A 93 7.80 4.88 22.07
N THR A 94 6.73 5.50 21.58
CA THR A 94 6.26 6.82 22.06
C THR A 94 5.68 6.76 23.49
N ARG A 95 5.19 5.62 23.95
CA ARG A 95 4.65 5.43 25.31
C ARG A 95 5.68 5.01 26.37
N THR A 96 6.97 4.90 26.01
CA THR A 96 8.05 4.47 26.92
C THR A 96 8.74 5.65 27.65
N PHE A 97 8.12 6.83 27.69
CA PHE A 97 8.60 7.99 28.49
C PHE A 97 7.52 8.52 29.42
#